data_AF-A0A4Z2G7W8-F1
#
_entry.id   AF-A0A4Z2G7W8-F1
#
_cell.length_a   1.000
_cell.length_b   1.000
_cell.length_c   1.000
_cell.angle_alpha   90.00
_cell.angle_beta   90.00
_cell.angle_gamma   90.00
#
_symmetry.space_group_name_H-M   'P 1'
#
loop_
_entity.id
_entity.type
_entity.pdbx_description
1 polymer ?
#
loop_
_entity_poly.entity_id
_entity_poly.type
_entity_poly.pdbx_seq_one_letter_code
_entity_poly.pdbx_strand_id
1 'polypeptide(L)'
;MKQCADDAELKLQGNKQAVVYSGIKNIVKTSSGTTESHKCWSGSDRQSDVPRYHSEERCLALRLCGWISRGPDIDVEVFLRSLEHEREWERAAAVALFNLDIRRAIQILNKGATADEGEWFESSVAVRDRVAFACMFLSDAQLPRYIDKLTNEMKEAGNLEGILLTGLTKDGVDLMESYVDRTGDVQTASFCMLKGSPGDVLKDPRVQCWIENYRNLLDAWRFWHTRADFDIHRGKQDPSSKPLAQVFVSCNFCGKSISYSCSAMPHQGRGFSQYGVSGSPTKSK
;
A
#
# COMPACT_ATOMS: atom_id res chain seq x y z
N MET A 1 -20.63 -3.33 -1.26
CA MET A 1 -19.27 -3.11 -0.69
C MET A 1 -18.51 -4.43 -0.44
N LYS A 2 -18.67 -5.44 -1.31
CA LYS A 2 -18.21 -6.82 -1.03
C LYS A 2 -17.36 -7.46 -2.15
N GLN A 3 -16.76 -6.65 -3.02
CA GLN A 3 -15.90 -7.13 -4.11
C GLN A 3 -14.65 -6.27 -4.19
N CYS A 4 -13.70 -6.50 -3.29
CA CYS A 4 -12.29 -6.11 -3.46
C CYS A 4 -11.37 -6.88 -2.49
N ALA A 5 -11.76 -8.08 -2.04
CA ALA A 5 -11.04 -8.83 -1.02
C ALA A 5 -10.44 -10.16 -1.50
N ASP A 6 -10.77 -10.64 -2.71
CA ASP A 6 -10.52 -12.05 -3.07
C ASP A 6 -9.47 -12.29 -4.18
N ASP A 7 -8.57 -11.33 -4.45
CA ASP A 7 -7.45 -11.55 -5.38
C ASP A 7 -6.06 -11.24 -4.77
N ALA A 8 -5.91 -11.50 -3.46
CA ALA A 8 -4.64 -11.42 -2.74
C ALA A 8 -4.03 -12.80 -2.45
N GLU A 9 -3.99 -13.72 -3.42
CA GLU A 9 -3.12 -14.91 -3.37
C GLU A 9 -2.24 -15.01 -4.61
N LEU A 10 -1.31 -14.06 -4.77
CA LEU A 10 -0.04 -14.36 -5.43
C LEU A 10 0.83 -15.13 -4.43
N LYS A 11 0.67 -16.47 -4.42
CA LYS A 11 1.57 -17.40 -3.74
C LYS A 11 2.97 -17.32 -4.37
N LEU A 12 3.77 -16.36 -3.92
CA LEU A 12 5.22 -16.41 -4.04
C LEU A 12 5.74 -17.38 -2.96
N GLN A 13 5.97 -18.63 -3.37
CA GLN A 13 6.75 -19.57 -2.59
C GLN A 13 8.18 -19.04 -2.46
N GLY A 14 8.61 -18.78 -1.23
CA GLY A 14 10.01 -18.46 -0.91
C GLY A 14 10.14 -17.22 -0.04
N ASN A 15 10.40 -17.45 1.26
CA ASN A 15 10.71 -16.47 2.31
C ASN A 15 9.66 -15.35 2.53
N LYS A 16 9.05 -15.31 3.73
CA LYS A 16 8.17 -14.21 4.18
C LYS A 16 8.99 -12.93 4.43
N GLN A 17 9.62 -12.38 3.41
CA GLN A 17 10.07 -10.99 3.41
C GLN A 17 8.83 -10.13 3.29
N ALA A 18 8.66 -9.20 4.23
CA ALA A 18 7.61 -8.18 4.14
C ALA A 18 7.72 -7.51 2.77
N VAL A 19 6.62 -7.46 2.02
CA VAL A 19 6.58 -6.78 0.72
C VAL A 19 6.82 -5.30 0.99
N VAL A 20 8.04 -4.83 0.74
CA VAL A 20 8.38 -3.41 0.90
C VAL A 20 7.76 -2.65 -0.25
N TYR A 21 6.73 -1.86 0.04
CA TYR A 21 6.11 -1.00 -0.96
C TYR A 21 6.99 0.21 -1.22
N SER A 22 7.88 0.12 -2.22
CA SER A 22 8.94 1.10 -2.49
C SER A 22 8.46 2.35 -3.26
N GLY A 23 7.30 2.27 -3.94
CA GLY A 23 6.75 3.36 -4.75
C GLY A 23 7.41 3.52 -6.12
N ILE A 24 6.67 4.14 -7.06
CA ILE A 24 7.10 4.31 -8.47
C ILE A 24 8.35 5.21 -8.58
N LYS A 25 8.53 6.16 -7.66
CA LYS A 25 9.73 7.03 -7.64
C LYS A 25 11.03 6.23 -7.56
N ASN A 26 11.04 5.13 -6.81
CA ASN A 26 12.22 4.28 -6.69
C ASN A 26 12.40 3.36 -7.90
N ILE A 27 11.31 2.91 -8.53
CA ILE A 27 11.33 2.07 -9.75
C ILE A 27 11.91 2.83 -10.94
N VAL A 28 11.48 4.07 -11.12
CA VAL A 28 11.87 4.90 -12.26
C VAL A 28 13.31 5.41 -12.15
N LYS A 29 13.87 5.54 -10.94
CA LYS A 29 15.27 5.95 -10.75
C LYS A 29 16.29 4.96 -11.29
N THR A 30 15.92 3.69 -11.42
CA THR A 30 16.82 2.63 -11.92
C THR A 30 16.68 2.37 -13.42
N SER A 31 15.78 3.08 -14.12
CA SER A 31 15.47 2.79 -15.52
C SER A 31 16.72 2.84 -16.40
N SER A 32 17.11 1.68 -16.92
CA SER A 32 18.23 1.50 -17.84
C SER A 32 17.75 0.70 -19.04
N GLY A 33 18.17 1.07 -20.25
CA GLY A 33 17.82 0.32 -21.47
C GLY A 33 16.46 0.68 -22.08
N THR A 34 16.03 1.93 -21.98
CA THR A 34 14.79 2.40 -22.60
C THR A 34 14.86 2.30 -24.13
N THR A 35 13.84 1.67 -24.71
CA THR A 35 13.64 1.61 -26.17
C THR A 35 12.63 2.66 -26.59
N GLU A 36 12.98 3.45 -27.62
CA GLU A 36 12.10 4.43 -28.23
C GLU A 36 11.44 3.83 -29.48
N SER A 37 10.13 3.93 -29.55
CA SER A 37 9.33 3.51 -30.69
C SER A 37 8.46 4.68 -31.12
N HIS A 38 8.30 4.86 -32.43
CA HIS A 38 7.39 5.85 -32.98
C HIS A 38 6.09 5.16 -33.38
N LYS A 39 4.97 5.66 -32.86
CA LYS A 39 3.64 5.17 -33.25
C LYS A 39 2.85 6.32 -33.85
N CYS A 40 2.24 6.06 -35.00
CA CYS A 40 1.39 7.01 -35.69
C CYS A 40 -0.03 6.97 -35.11
N TRP A 41 -0.71 8.12 -35.14
CA TRP A 41 -2.10 8.21 -34.75
C TRP A 41 -3.00 7.43 -35.69
N SER A 42 -3.76 6.50 -35.13
CA SER A 42 -4.81 5.81 -35.88
C SER A 42 -5.99 6.76 -36.09
N GLY A 43 -6.29 7.05 -37.37
CA GLY A 43 -7.40 7.90 -37.77
C GLY A 43 -7.09 9.38 -38.00
N SER A 44 -5.82 9.79 -38.01
CA SER A 44 -5.38 11.13 -38.45
C SER A 44 -4.77 11.05 -39.86
N ASP A 45 -5.13 11.99 -40.75
CA ASP A 45 -4.51 12.12 -42.08
C ASP A 45 -3.10 12.73 -42.02
N ARG A 46 -2.70 13.29 -40.87
CA ARG A 46 -1.35 13.83 -40.64
C ARG A 46 -0.46 12.79 -39.99
N GLN A 47 0.68 12.54 -40.61
CA GLN A 47 1.74 11.65 -40.15
C GLN A 47 2.57 12.36 -39.07
N SER A 48 1.99 12.51 -37.87
CA SER A 48 2.71 13.01 -36.69
C SER A 48 3.07 11.83 -35.80
N ASP A 49 4.28 11.32 -35.97
CA ASP A 49 4.79 10.24 -35.13
C ASP A 49 5.07 10.75 -33.72
N VAL A 50 4.50 10.08 -32.71
CA VAL A 50 4.74 10.40 -31.31
C VAL A 50 5.72 9.39 -30.73
N PRO A 51 6.79 9.83 -30.05
CA PRO A 51 7.73 8.92 -29.41
C PRO A 51 7.05 8.25 -28.20
N ARG A 52 7.21 6.93 -28.10
CA ARG A 52 6.76 6.11 -26.99
C ARG A 52 7.94 5.30 -26.46
N TYR A 53 8.12 5.36 -25.16
CA TYR A 53 9.28 4.79 -24.47
C TYR A 53 8.87 3.54 -23.69
N HIS A 54 9.71 2.51 -23.76
CA HIS A 54 9.46 1.22 -23.10
C HIS A 54 10.71 0.75 -22.34
N SER A 55 10.52 0.32 -21.10
CA SER A 55 11.52 -0.34 -20.25
C SER A 55 10.80 -1.27 -19.26
N GLU A 56 11.51 -2.19 -18.61
CA GLU A 56 10.90 -3.06 -17.60
C GLU A 56 10.32 -2.26 -16.43
N GLU A 57 11.02 -1.21 -16.01
CA GLU A 57 10.60 -0.30 -14.93
C GLU A 57 9.34 0.46 -15.31
N ARG A 58 9.24 0.95 -16.55
CA ARG A 58 8.04 1.62 -17.08
C ARG A 58 6.85 0.67 -17.15
N CYS A 59 7.07 -0.58 -17.56
CA CYS A 59 6.02 -1.61 -17.58
C CYS A 59 5.53 -1.95 -16.17
N LEU A 60 6.43 -2.03 -15.18
CA LEU A 60 6.06 -2.22 -13.78
C LEU A 60 5.27 -1.01 -13.23
N ALA A 61 5.71 0.21 -13.52
CA ALA A 61 4.99 1.42 -13.13
C ALA A 61 3.57 1.47 -13.73
N LEU A 62 3.43 1.16 -15.02
CA LEU A 62 2.12 1.08 -15.69
C LEU A 62 1.21 0.01 -15.07
N ARG A 63 1.77 -1.14 -14.66
CA ARG A 63 1.02 -2.17 -13.93
C ARG A 63 0.55 -1.66 -12.57
N LEU A 64 1.39 -0.96 -11.83
CA LEU A 64 1.02 -0.34 -10.54
C LEU A 64 -0.06 0.74 -10.70
N CYS A 65 -0.05 1.47 -11.82
CA CYS A 65 -1.11 2.41 -12.16
C CYS A 65 -2.43 1.75 -12.61
N GLY A 66 -2.45 0.43 -12.81
CA GLY A 66 -3.61 -0.31 -13.29
C GLY A 66 -3.85 -0.19 -14.80
N TRP A 67 -2.83 0.16 -15.57
CA TRP A 67 -2.90 0.33 -17.03
C TRP A 67 -2.54 -0.94 -17.82
N ILE A 68 -1.97 -1.96 -17.16
CA ILE A 68 -1.54 -3.22 -17.81
C ILE A 68 -1.97 -4.42 -16.95
N SER A 69 -2.73 -5.34 -17.55
CA SER A 69 -2.90 -6.71 -17.04
C SER A 69 -1.78 -7.60 -17.59
N ARG A 70 -1.23 -8.49 -16.74
CA ARG A 70 -0.03 -9.34 -16.97
C ARG A 70 0.25 -9.69 -18.46
N GLY A 71 1.20 -9.00 -19.10
CA GLY A 71 1.72 -9.39 -20.43
C GLY A 71 2.36 -8.24 -21.21
N PRO A 72 3.16 -8.52 -22.25
CA PRO A 72 3.75 -7.52 -23.15
C PRO A 72 2.79 -7.03 -24.24
N ASP A 73 1.72 -7.78 -24.55
CA ASP A 73 0.65 -7.37 -25.45
C ASP A 73 -0.58 -6.95 -24.64
N ILE A 74 -0.85 -5.65 -24.65
CA ILE A 74 -2.00 -5.06 -24.00
C ILE A 74 -3.19 -5.22 -24.94
N ASP A 75 -4.22 -5.99 -24.56
CA ASP A 75 -5.53 -5.80 -25.19
C ASP A 75 -6.18 -4.55 -24.56
N VAL A 76 -5.75 -3.37 -25.05
CA VAL A 76 -6.23 -2.06 -24.60
C VAL A 76 -7.75 -2.02 -24.65
N GLU A 77 -8.35 -2.75 -25.59
CA GLU A 77 -9.78 -2.80 -25.80
C GLU A 77 -10.53 -3.52 -24.68
N VAL A 78 -9.94 -4.53 -24.03
CA VAL A 78 -10.54 -5.17 -22.84
C VAL A 78 -10.60 -4.18 -21.67
N PHE A 79 -9.53 -3.41 -21.45
CA PHE A 79 -9.48 -2.40 -20.40
C PHE A 79 -10.43 -1.22 -20.69
N LEU A 80 -10.53 -0.79 -21.94
CA LEU A 80 -11.51 0.22 -22.34
C LEU A 80 -12.94 -0.26 -22.10
N ARG A 81 -13.25 -1.53 -22.39
CA ARG A 81 -14.57 -2.13 -22.11
C ARG A 81 -14.88 -2.19 -20.62
N SER A 82 -13.91 -2.48 -19.76
CA SER A 82 -14.14 -2.43 -18.31
C SER A 82 -14.46 -1.01 -17.83
N LEU A 83 -13.76 0.00 -18.35
CA LEU A 83 -14.04 1.40 -18.01
C LEU A 83 -15.40 1.87 -18.53
N GLU A 84 -15.78 1.48 -19.76
CA GLU A 84 -17.13 1.74 -20.29
C GLU A 84 -18.22 1.08 -19.43
N HIS A 85 -17.96 -0.12 -18.89
CA HIS A 85 -18.90 -0.80 -17.98
C HIS A 85 -19.03 -0.09 -16.63
N GLU A 86 -17.93 0.44 -16.10
CA GLU A 86 -17.89 1.26 -14.89
C GLU A 86 -18.47 2.67 -15.10
N ARG A 87 -18.85 3.04 -16.33
CA ARG A 87 -19.30 4.38 -16.76
C ARG A 87 -18.24 5.47 -16.61
N GLU A 88 -16.97 5.09 -16.58
CA GLU A 88 -15.82 6.00 -16.50
C GLU A 88 -15.45 6.52 -17.91
N TRP A 89 -16.40 7.19 -18.57
CA TRP A 89 -16.29 7.57 -19.99
C TRP A 89 -15.10 8.49 -20.28
N GLU A 90 -14.85 9.47 -19.42
CA GLU A 90 -13.75 10.42 -19.56
C GLU A 90 -12.39 9.72 -19.49
N ARG A 91 -12.23 8.85 -18.49
CA ARG A 91 -11.01 8.06 -18.30
C ARG A 91 -10.81 7.09 -19.46
N ALA A 92 -11.86 6.40 -19.91
CA ALA A 92 -11.80 5.51 -21.06
C ALA A 92 -11.40 6.26 -22.34
N ALA A 93 -11.98 7.44 -22.58
CA ALA A 93 -11.64 8.27 -23.73
C ALA A 93 -10.17 8.75 -23.67
N ALA A 94 -9.70 9.17 -22.49
CA ALA A 94 -8.29 9.52 -22.29
C ALA A 94 -7.39 8.32 -22.59
N VAL A 95 -7.66 7.14 -22.02
CA VAL A 95 -6.88 5.91 -22.26
C VAL A 95 -6.81 5.56 -23.75
N ALA A 96 -7.92 5.68 -24.49
CA ALA A 96 -7.95 5.46 -25.94
C ALA A 96 -7.10 6.50 -26.70
N LEU A 97 -7.24 7.78 -26.35
CA LEU A 97 -6.49 8.88 -26.95
C LEU A 97 -4.98 8.69 -26.76
N PHE A 98 -4.54 8.34 -25.55
CA PHE A 98 -3.13 8.11 -25.25
C PHE A 98 -2.59 6.78 -25.78
N ASN A 99 -3.45 5.86 -26.23
CA ASN A 99 -3.02 4.73 -27.07
C ASN A 99 -3.02 5.07 -28.57
N LEU A 100 -3.20 6.35 -28.90
CA LEU A 100 -3.20 6.94 -30.22
C LEU A 100 -4.39 6.50 -31.08
N ASP A 101 -5.53 6.20 -30.45
CA ASP A 101 -6.79 5.88 -31.11
C ASP A 101 -7.84 6.98 -30.88
N ILE A 102 -7.74 8.02 -31.70
CA ILE A 102 -8.65 9.18 -31.66
C ILE A 102 -10.08 8.74 -31.98
N ARG A 103 -10.24 7.81 -32.93
CA ARG A 103 -11.56 7.35 -33.36
C ARG A 103 -12.27 6.64 -32.23
N ARG A 104 -11.56 5.76 -31.51
CA ARG A 104 -12.12 5.08 -30.34
C ARG A 104 -12.44 6.05 -29.20
N ALA A 105 -11.58 7.04 -28.94
CA ALA A 105 -11.86 8.07 -27.94
C ALA A 105 -13.16 8.83 -28.25
N ILE A 106 -13.37 9.23 -29.50
CA ILE A 106 -14.62 9.89 -29.95
C ILE A 106 -15.83 8.97 -29.79
N GLN A 107 -15.69 7.69 -30.15
CA GLN A 107 -16.77 6.71 -29.99
C GLN A 107 -17.16 6.54 -28.51
N ILE A 108 -16.20 6.51 -27.59
CA ILE A 108 -16.44 6.41 -26.15
C ILE A 108 -17.19 7.64 -25.64
N LEU A 109 -16.73 8.85 -26.01
CA LEU A 109 -17.38 10.09 -25.60
C LEU A 109 -18.81 10.20 -26.15
N ASN A 110 -19.05 9.80 -27.40
CA ASN A 110 -20.39 9.78 -27.98
C ASN A 110 -21.32 8.79 -27.27
N LYS A 111 -20.80 7.62 -26.86
CA LYS A 111 -21.55 6.67 -26.04
C LYS A 111 -21.87 7.26 -24.66
N GLY A 112 -20.91 7.88 -23.99
CA GLY A 112 -21.12 8.54 -22.70
C GLY A 112 -22.14 9.68 -22.77
N ALA A 113 -22.02 10.55 -23.78
CA ALA A 113 -22.94 11.66 -24.00
C ALA A 113 -24.39 11.24 -24.29
N THR A 114 -24.60 10.02 -24.78
CA THR A 114 -25.95 9.46 -25.00
C THR A 114 -26.43 8.61 -23.82
N ALA A 115 -25.54 8.23 -22.90
CA ALA A 115 -25.82 7.34 -21.77
C ALA A 115 -26.03 8.08 -20.44
N ASP A 116 -25.52 9.30 -20.27
CA ASP A 116 -25.59 10.08 -19.04
C ASP A 116 -26.23 11.47 -19.26
N GLU A 117 -27.36 11.72 -18.58
CA GLU A 117 -27.88 13.07 -18.29
C GLU A 117 -27.37 13.56 -16.92
N GLY A 118 -26.08 13.39 -16.63
CA GLY A 118 -25.49 13.61 -15.31
C GLY A 118 -24.38 14.65 -15.31
N GLU A 119 -24.32 15.45 -14.23
CA GLU A 119 -23.29 16.46 -13.96
C GLU A 119 -21.87 15.90 -14.11
N TRP A 120 -21.15 16.42 -15.09
CA TRP A 120 -19.72 16.20 -15.29
C TRP A 120 -18.97 16.84 -14.12
N PHE A 121 -18.59 16.05 -13.13
CA PHE A 121 -17.69 16.53 -12.09
C PHE A 121 -16.32 16.76 -12.75
N GLU A 122 -15.83 17.98 -12.72
CA GLU A 122 -14.51 18.35 -13.24
C GLU A 122 -13.43 17.68 -12.38
N SER A 123 -13.19 16.40 -12.63
CA SER A 123 -12.19 15.63 -11.91
C SER A 123 -10.86 15.80 -12.61
N SER A 124 -9.92 16.46 -11.94
CA SER A 124 -8.52 16.47 -12.38
C SER A 124 -8.04 15.05 -12.67
N VAL A 125 -7.21 14.87 -13.72
CA VAL A 125 -6.66 13.56 -14.09
C VAL A 125 -6.01 12.88 -12.88
N ALA A 126 -6.47 11.67 -12.55
CA ALA A 126 -5.99 10.92 -11.39
C ALA A 126 -4.47 10.71 -11.42
N VAL A 127 -3.83 10.66 -10.25
CA VAL A 127 -2.36 10.57 -10.15
C VAL A 127 -1.82 9.32 -10.85
N ARG A 128 -2.53 8.19 -10.74
CA ARG A 128 -2.19 6.95 -11.45
C ARG A 128 -2.11 7.14 -12.96
N ASP A 129 -3.03 7.89 -13.53
CA ASP A 129 -3.12 8.11 -14.98
C ASP A 129 -2.04 9.12 -15.41
N ARG A 130 -1.83 10.19 -14.64
CA ARG A 130 -0.72 11.14 -14.83
C ARG A 130 0.65 10.44 -14.86
N VAL A 131 0.88 9.48 -13.96
CA VAL A 131 2.11 8.70 -13.90
C VAL A 131 2.23 7.74 -15.08
N ALA A 132 1.12 7.08 -15.45
CA ALA A 132 1.11 6.20 -16.62
C ALA A 132 1.47 6.96 -17.91
N PHE A 133 0.91 8.14 -18.12
CA PHE A 133 1.27 9.00 -19.26
C PHE A 133 2.73 9.40 -19.24
N ALA A 134 3.25 9.80 -18.08
CA ALA A 134 4.66 10.13 -17.94
C ALA A 134 5.55 8.95 -18.33
N CYS A 135 5.23 7.73 -17.86
CA CYS A 135 5.98 6.52 -18.19
C CYS A 135 5.92 6.14 -19.67
N MET A 136 4.88 6.52 -20.41
CA MET A 136 4.77 6.22 -21.84
C MET A 136 5.49 7.25 -22.72
N PHE A 137 5.43 8.55 -22.37
CA PHE A 137 5.77 9.63 -23.30
C PHE A 137 6.96 10.50 -22.89
N LEU A 138 7.42 10.45 -21.63
CA LEU A 138 8.58 11.22 -21.20
C LEU A 138 9.87 10.45 -21.43
N SER A 139 10.92 11.15 -21.89
CA SER A 139 12.27 10.59 -22.00
C SER A 139 12.88 10.31 -20.63
N ASP A 140 13.98 9.54 -20.59
CA ASP A 140 14.68 9.18 -19.35
C ASP A 140 15.23 10.40 -18.59
N ALA A 141 15.46 11.53 -19.27
CA ALA A 141 15.87 12.78 -18.64
C ALA A 141 14.69 13.55 -18.00
N GLN A 142 13.49 13.41 -18.58
CA GLN A 142 12.29 14.15 -18.17
C GLN A 142 11.49 13.40 -17.11
N LEU A 143 11.42 12.06 -17.23
CA LEU A 143 10.56 11.23 -16.40
C LEU A 143 10.91 11.33 -14.90
N PRO A 144 12.18 11.18 -14.44
CA PRO A 144 12.51 11.34 -13.02
C PRO A 144 12.18 12.73 -12.49
N ARG A 145 12.43 13.79 -13.28
CA ARG A 145 12.13 15.18 -12.90
C ARG A 145 10.63 15.41 -12.70
N TYR A 146 9.81 14.85 -13.60
CA TYR A 146 8.36 14.93 -13.48
C TYR A 146 7.86 14.16 -12.24
N ILE A 147 8.36 12.96 -12.02
CA ILE A 147 7.97 12.13 -10.87
C ILE A 147 8.38 12.79 -9.55
N ASP A 148 9.57 13.40 -9.47
CA ASP A 148 10.00 14.15 -8.29
C ASP A 148 9.11 15.38 -8.04
N LYS A 149 8.80 16.14 -9.10
CA LYS A 149 7.88 17.29 -9.00
C LYS A 149 6.51 16.85 -8.50
N LEU A 150 5.93 15.82 -9.12
CA LEU A 150 4.63 15.29 -8.73
C LEU A 150 4.66 14.75 -7.29
N THR A 151 5.72 14.06 -6.89
CA THR A 151 5.87 13.58 -5.51
C THR A 151 5.85 14.74 -4.52
N ASN A 152 6.53 15.84 -4.82
CA ASN A 152 6.51 17.03 -3.96
C ASN A 152 5.14 17.69 -3.92
N GLU A 153 4.45 17.82 -5.06
CA GLU A 153 3.05 18.30 -5.11
C GLU A 153 2.15 17.45 -4.19
N MET A 154 2.28 16.12 -4.23
CA MET A 154 1.48 15.22 -3.40
C MET A 154 1.82 15.32 -1.91
N LYS A 155 3.11 15.43 -1.57
CA LYS A 155 3.57 15.68 -0.19
C LYS A 155 3.03 17.01 0.33
N GLU A 156 3.21 18.09 -0.43
CA GLU A 156 2.75 19.43 -0.08
C GLU A 156 1.24 19.54 0.02
N ALA A 157 0.47 18.71 -0.69
CA ALA A 157 -0.98 18.63 -0.56
C ALA A 157 -1.44 17.69 0.57
N GLY A 158 -0.57 16.80 1.06
CA GLY A 158 -0.95 15.71 1.96
C GLY A 158 -1.91 14.70 1.31
N ASN A 159 -1.84 14.53 -0.01
CA ASN A 159 -2.76 13.66 -0.75
C ASN A 159 -2.24 12.22 -0.79
N LEU A 160 -2.99 11.29 -0.19
CA LEU A 160 -2.62 9.88 -0.04
C LEU A 160 -2.47 9.11 -1.37
N GLU A 161 -2.99 9.60 -2.50
CA GLU A 161 -2.64 9.02 -3.80
C GLU A 161 -1.12 9.05 -4.06
N GLY A 162 -0.40 9.96 -3.40
CA GLY A 162 1.06 10.05 -3.41
C GLY A 162 1.77 8.81 -2.90
N ILE A 163 1.09 7.91 -2.16
CA ILE A 163 1.65 6.62 -1.72
C ILE A 163 2.10 5.79 -2.92
N LEU A 164 1.41 5.91 -4.07
CA LEU A 164 1.82 5.27 -5.32
C LEU A 164 3.25 5.68 -5.74
N LEU A 165 3.65 6.93 -5.46
CA LEU A 165 4.94 7.50 -5.82
C LEU A 165 6.00 7.23 -4.76
N THR A 166 5.70 7.56 -3.51
CA THR A 166 6.65 7.50 -2.38
C THR A 166 6.85 6.10 -1.84
N GLY A 167 5.85 5.24 -2.02
CA GLY A 167 5.72 4.01 -1.26
C GLY A 167 5.49 4.27 0.23
N LEU A 168 5.55 3.20 1.04
CA LEU A 168 5.58 3.27 2.50
C LEU A 168 7.04 3.29 3.00
N THR A 169 7.84 4.16 2.37
CA THR A 169 9.25 4.41 2.70
C THR A 169 9.39 5.68 3.54
N LYS A 170 10.62 6.15 3.80
CA LYS A 170 10.85 7.44 4.48
C LYS A 170 10.17 8.61 3.76
N ASP A 171 10.16 8.60 2.42
CA ASP A 171 9.41 9.58 1.63
C ASP A 171 7.89 9.49 1.89
N GLY A 172 7.39 8.29 2.15
CA GLY A 172 5.99 8.04 2.52
C GLY A 172 5.65 8.52 3.92
N VAL A 173 6.62 8.54 4.84
CA VAL A 173 6.43 9.14 6.17
C VAL A 173 6.22 10.65 6.04
N ASP A 174 6.99 11.35 5.20
CA ASP A 174 6.81 12.79 5.00
C ASP A 174 5.44 13.12 4.38
N LEU A 175 4.97 12.28 3.45
CA LEU A 175 3.63 12.39 2.88
C LEU A 175 2.56 12.19 3.96
N MET A 176 2.73 11.18 4.80
CA MET A 176 1.78 10.86 5.86
C MET A 176 1.76 11.91 6.97
N GLU A 177 2.91 12.50 7.30
CA GLU A 177 3.00 13.65 8.21
C GLU A 177 2.17 14.82 7.68
N SER A 178 2.40 15.19 6.43
CA SER A 178 1.65 16.25 5.75
C SER A 178 0.14 15.98 5.67
N TYR A 179 -0.27 14.71 5.61
CA TYR A 179 -1.67 14.28 5.66
C TYR A 179 -2.25 14.38 7.08
N VAL A 180 -1.53 13.89 8.09
CA VAL A 180 -1.93 13.93 9.50
C VAL A 180 -2.02 15.37 10.00
N ASP A 181 -1.08 16.24 9.63
CA ASP A 181 -1.09 17.65 10.02
C ASP A 181 -2.32 18.42 9.51
N ARG A 182 -2.88 17.97 8.38
CA ARG A 182 -4.09 18.55 7.79
C ARG A 182 -5.39 17.96 8.30
N THR A 183 -5.42 16.64 8.47
CA THR A 183 -6.67 15.90 8.72
C THR A 183 -6.84 15.51 10.18
N GLY A 184 -5.74 15.39 10.94
CA GLY A 184 -5.71 14.77 12.26
C GLY A 184 -5.96 13.26 12.23
N ASP A 185 -6.04 12.61 11.06
CA ASP A 185 -6.34 11.19 10.93
C ASP A 185 -5.11 10.32 11.24
N VAL A 186 -4.84 10.19 12.54
CA VAL A 186 -3.80 9.30 13.08
C VAL A 186 -4.15 7.82 12.94
N GLN A 187 -5.42 7.46 12.74
CA GLN A 187 -5.85 6.08 12.56
C GLN A 187 -5.34 5.53 11.23
N THR A 188 -5.65 6.23 10.13
CA THR A 188 -5.20 5.85 8.79
C THR A 188 -3.68 5.80 8.72
N ALA A 189 -3.01 6.83 9.25
CA ALA A 189 -1.55 6.87 9.30
C ALA A 189 -0.94 5.69 10.06
N SER A 190 -1.43 5.40 11.26
CA SER A 190 -0.95 4.30 12.09
C SER A 190 -1.18 2.94 11.44
N PHE A 191 -2.36 2.73 10.86
CA PHE A 191 -2.71 1.45 10.25
C PHE A 191 -1.90 1.20 8.98
N CYS A 192 -1.78 2.19 8.09
CA CYS A 192 -1.00 2.09 6.86
C CYS A 192 0.48 1.80 7.16
N MET A 193 1.09 2.56 8.08
CA MET A 193 2.50 2.37 8.44
C MET A 193 2.73 1.03 9.11
N LEU A 194 1.87 0.64 10.06
CA LEU A 194 2.02 -0.65 10.73
C LEU A 194 1.85 -1.82 9.76
N LYS A 195 0.96 -1.73 8.76
CA LYS A 195 0.69 -2.89 7.88
C LYS A 195 1.68 -3.03 6.73
N GLY A 196 2.19 -1.93 6.20
CA GLY A 196 2.94 -1.96 4.93
C GLY A 196 4.33 -1.35 4.94
N SER A 197 4.76 -0.71 6.03
CA SER A 197 6.12 -0.16 6.11
C SER A 197 7.15 -1.21 6.55
N PRO A 198 8.40 -1.12 6.08
CA PRO A 198 9.48 -1.96 6.59
C PRO A 198 9.84 -1.60 8.04
N GLY A 199 10.48 -2.53 8.75
CA GLY A 199 10.72 -2.40 10.19
C GLY A 199 11.64 -1.23 10.59
N ASP A 200 12.46 -0.70 9.69
CA ASP A 200 13.25 0.52 9.91
C ASP A 200 12.38 1.78 9.85
N VAL A 201 11.43 1.85 8.92
CA VAL A 201 10.46 2.95 8.81
C VAL A 201 9.49 2.94 9.99
N LEU A 202 9.08 1.75 10.44
CA LEU A 202 8.22 1.63 11.61
C LEU A 202 8.85 2.22 12.88
N LYS A 203 10.19 2.22 12.99
CA LYS A 203 10.93 2.80 14.13
C LYS A 203 11.06 4.32 14.06
N ASP A 204 10.59 4.98 12.99
CA ASP A 204 10.60 6.43 12.89
C ASP A 204 9.80 7.05 14.06
N PRO A 205 10.35 8.06 14.76
CA PRO A 205 9.67 8.69 15.90
C PRO A 205 8.29 9.24 15.58
N ARG A 206 8.07 9.75 14.35
CA ARG A 206 6.78 10.28 13.91
C ARG A 206 5.75 9.15 13.82
N VAL A 207 6.14 8.03 13.22
CA VAL A 207 5.29 6.84 13.09
C VAL A 207 4.92 6.27 14.47
N GLN A 208 5.89 6.18 15.39
CA GLN A 208 5.62 5.75 16.77
C GLN A 208 4.68 6.71 17.51
N CYS A 209 4.81 8.01 17.29
CA CYS A 209 3.90 9.02 17.84
C CYS A 209 2.46 8.83 17.34
N TRP A 210 2.26 8.63 16.04
CA TRP A 210 0.92 8.36 15.48
C TRP A 210 0.31 7.10 16.09
N ILE A 211 1.09 6.03 16.16
CA ILE A 211 0.68 4.74 16.74
C ILE A 211 0.23 4.94 18.19
N GLU A 212 1.00 5.65 19.01
CA GLU A 212 0.64 5.87 20.41
C GLU A 212 -0.57 6.81 20.57
N ASN A 213 -0.72 7.81 19.72
CA ASN A 213 -1.89 8.69 19.73
C ASN A 213 -3.17 7.93 19.32
N TYR A 214 -3.10 7.08 18.30
CA TYR A 214 -4.22 6.25 17.91
C TYR A 214 -4.61 5.27 19.03
N ARG A 215 -3.59 4.69 19.68
CA ARG A 215 -3.73 3.87 20.87
C ARG A 215 -4.48 4.61 21.99
N ASN A 216 -4.00 5.77 22.40
CA ASN A 216 -4.64 6.60 23.44
C ASN A 216 -6.09 6.96 23.08
N LEU A 217 -6.38 7.21 21.81
CA LEU A 217 -7.72 7.51 21.33
C LEU A 217 -8.65 6.29 21.41
N LEU A 218 -8.18 5.09 21.03
CA LEU A 218 -8.95 3.85 21.24
C LEU A 218 -9.24 3.60 22.72
N ASP A 219 -8.28 3.94 23.59
CA ASP A 219 -8.45 3.79 25.03
C ASP A 219 -9.49 4.79 25.58
N ALA A 220 -9.40 6.07 25.17
CA ALA A 220 -10.38 7.09 25.53
C ALA A 220 -11.81 6.72 25.07
N TRP A 221 -11.93 6.11 23.90
CA TRP A 221 -13.21 5.65 23.34
C TRP A 221 -13.66 4.28 23.87
N ARG A 222 -12.87 3.65 24.74
CA ARG A 222 -13.13 2.33 25.34
C ARG A 222 -13.24 1.20 24.31
N PHE A 223 -12.57 1.34 23.16
CA PHE A 223 -12.48 0.31 22.13
C PHE A 223 -11.36 -0.69 22.42
N TRP A 224 -11.45 -1.34 23.59
CA TRP A 224 -10.43 -2.25 24.10
C TRP A 224 -10.17 -3.45 23.20
N HIS A 225 -11.20 -3.99 22.56
CA HIS A 225 -11.07 -5.13 21.65
C HIS A 225 -10.30 -4.75 20.39
N THR A 226 -10.69 -3.66 19.74
CA THR A 226 -9.98 -3.11 18.57
C THR A 226 -8.54 -2.79 18.90
N ARG A 227 -8.29 -2.22 20.09
CA ARG A 227 -6.94 -1.95 20.59
C ARG A 227 -6.14 -3.24 20.79
N ALA A 228 -6.71 -4.26 21.44
CA ALA A 228 -6.04 -5.54 21.63
C ALA A 228 -5.65 -6.17 20.28
N ASP A 229 -6.56 -6.13 19.29
CA ASP A 229 -6.27 -6.63 17.94
C ASP A 229 -5.15 -5.84 17.27
N PHE A 230 -5.16 -4.51 17.38
CA PHE A 230 -4.11 -3.64 16.85
C PHE A 230 -2.75 -3.95 17.49
N ASP A 231 -2.70 -4.16 18.80
CA ASP A 231 -1.47 -4.48 19.54
C ASP A 231 -0.94 -5.89 19.21
N ILE A 232 -1.81 -6.87 19.02
CA ILE A 232 -1.42 -8.20 18.54
C ILE A 232 -0.78 -8.11 17.16
N HIS A 233 -1.30 -7.26 16.27
CA HIS A 233 -0.70 -7.04 14.97
C HIS A 233 0.69 -6.40 15.07
N ARG A 234 0.87 -5.42 15.96
CA ARG A 234 2.17 -4.81 16.22
C ARG A 234 3.19 -5.81 16.77
N GLY A 235 2.77 -6.66 17.71
CA GLY A 235 3.61 -7.70 18.30
C GLY A 235 4.07 -8.79 17.32
N LYS A 236 3.45 -8.91 16.14
CA LYS A 236 3.91 -9.81 15.07
C LYS A 236 5.10 -9.25 14.31
N GLN A 237 5.20 -7.92 14.18
CA GLN A 237 6.26 -7.27 13.41
C GLN A 237 7.50 -6.95 14.24
N ASP A 238 7.31 -6.75 15.55
CA ASP A 238 8.40 -6.57 16.48
C ASP A 238 8.33 -7.64 17.60
N PRO A 239 9.11 -8.74 17.50
CA PRO A 239 9.17 -9.75 18.54
C PRO A 239 9.65 -9.21 19.89
N SER A 240 10.38 -8.09 19.92
CA SER A 240 10.82 -7.43 21.16
C SER A 240 9.69 -6.69 21.88
N SER A 241 8.62 -6.35 21.14
CA SER A 241 7.42 -5.73 21.70
C SER A 241 6.43 -6.73 22.31
N LYS A 242 6.71 -8.04 22.23
CA LYS A 242 5.89 -9.06 22.88
C LYS A 242 6.05 -8.93 24.40
N PRO A 243 4.95 -8.74 25.14
CA PRO A 243 5.02 -8.72 26.59
C PRO A 243 5.53 -10.08 27.09
N LEU A 244 6.38 -10.05 28.11
CA LEU A 244 6.83 -11.26 28.80
C LEU A 244 5.60 -11.98 29.37
N ALA A 245 5.62 -13.31 29.34
CA ALA A 245 4.54 -14.11 29.92
C ALA A 245 4.41 -13.80 31.43
N GLN A 246 3.29 -13.20 31.82
CA GLN A 246 3.03 -12.78 33.20
C GLN A 246 2.48 -13.92 34.07
N VAL A 247 1.91 -14.96 33.45
CA VAL A 247 1.33 -16.13 34.14
C VAL A 247 1.97 -17.39 33.58
N PHE A 248 2.45 -18.25 34.47
CA PHE A 248 2.95 -19.58 34.14
C PHE A 248 2.23 -20.63 34.97
N VAL A 249 2.03 -21.81 34.38
CA VAL A 249 1.50 -22.97 35.10
C VAL A 249 2.69 -23.83 35.50
N SER A 250 2.78 -24.23 36.76
CA SER A 250 3.81 -25.15 37.25
C SER A 250 3.20 -26.43 37.80
N CYS A 251 3.95 -27.52 37.71
CA CYS A 251 3.57 -28.78 38.34
C CYS A 251 3.66 -28.66 39.85
N ASN A 252 2.56 -28.98 40.56
CA ASN A 252 2.51 -28.89 42.01
C ASN A 252 3.45 -29.88 42.72
N PHE A 253 3.87 -30.96 42.04
CA PHE A 253 4.78 -31.96 42.59
C PHE A 253 6.27 -31.62 42.41
N CYS A 254 6.67 -31.10 41.23
CA CYS A 254 8.09 -30.87 40.91
C CYS A 254 8.48 -29.41 40.64
N GLY A 255 7.52 -28.48 40.67
CA GLY A 255 7.73 -27.04 40.47
C GLY A 255 8.12 -26.59 39.07
N LYS A 256 8.32 -27.53 38.12
CA LYS A 256 8.68 -27.22 36.74
C LYS A 256 7.50 -26.59 35.99
N SER A 257 7.79 -25.61 35.13
CA SER A 257 6.80 -24.99 34.24
C SER A 257 6.22 -26.03 33.27
N ILE A 258 4.91 -26.01 33.10
CA ILE A 258 4.14 -26.82 32.14
C ILE A 258 3.97 -26.04 30.81
N SER A 259 4.20 -24.72 30.82
CA SER A 259 4.06 -23.88 29.64
C SER A 259 5.19 -24.13 28.62
N TYR A 260 4.83 -24.56 27.42
CA TYR A 260 5.77 -24.93 26.33
C TYR A 260 6.64 -23.76 25.82
N SER A 261 6.27 -22.52 26.15
CA SER A 261 6.96 -21.29 25.71
C SER A 261 8.17 -20.88 26.56
N CYS A 262 8.51 -21.61 27.63
CA CYS A 262 9.59 -21.25 28.57
C CYS A 262 10.88 -22.11 28.43
N SER A 263 11.02 -22.92 27.38
CA SER A 263 12.14 -23.84 27.21
C SER A 263 13.49 -23.19 26.91
N ALA A 264 13.59 -21.86 26.86
CA ALA A 264 14.80 -21.15 26.43
C ALA A 264 15.59 -20.41 27.53
N MET A 265 15.30 -20.56 28.83
CA MET A 265 16.19 -20.05 29.87
C MET A 265 16.37 -21.00 31.07
N PRO A 266 17.61 -21.41 31.39
CA PRO A 266 17.89 -22.14 32.62
C PRO A 266 17.84 -21.17 33.80
N HIS A 267 16.74 -21.13 34.54
CA HIS A 267 16.69 -20.44 35.81
C HIS A 267 17.50 -21.24 36.85
N GLN A 268 18.71 -20.78 37.14
CA GLN A 268 19.37 -21.10 38.41
C GLN A 268 18.48 -20.60 39.56
N GLY A 269 18.24 -21.49 40.52
CA GLY A 269 17.23 -21.35 41.56
C GLY A 269 17.28 -20.01 42.28
N ARG A 270 16.14 -19.31 42.25
CA ARG A 270 15.69 -18.47 43.36
C ARG A 270 14.27 -18.85 43.66
N GLY A 271 14.06 -19.40 44.85
CA GLY A 271 12.73 -19.70 45.36
C GLY A 271 11.92 -18.41 45.42
N PHE A 272 10.83 -18.37 44.66
CA PHE A 272 9.81 -17.36 44.85
C PHE A 272 8.95 -17.79 46.04
N SER A 273 8.95 -16.97 47.09
CA SER A 273 8.05 -17.12 48.23
C SER A 273 6.61 -16.96 47.73
N GLN A 274 5.87 -18.06 47.65
CA GLN A 274 4.44 -18.03 47.34
C GLN A 274 3.72 -17.35 48.51
N TYR A 275 3.20 -16.15 48.28
CA TYR A 275 2.09 -15.64 49.07
C TYR A 275 0.84 -16.42 48.65
N GLY A 276 0.54 -17.48 49.39
CA GLY A 276 -0.61 -18.35 49.11
C GLY A 276 -0.98 -19.20 50.32
N VAL A 277 -2.01 -18.74 51.03
CA VAL A 277 -3.06 -19.50 51.73
C VAL A 277 -2.67 -20.93 52.12
N SER A 278 -2.50 -21.13 53.44
CA SER A 278 -2.41 -22.43 54.09
C SER A 278 -3.65 -23.29 53.83
N GLY A 279 -3.62 -24.11 52.78
CA GLY A 279 -4.55 -25.20 52.55
C GLY A 279 -3.91 -26.53 52.94
N SER A 280 -4.34 -27.11 54.06
CA SER A 280 -3.87 -28.41 54.54
C SER A 280 -4.18 -29.53 53.52
N PRO A 281 -3.29 -30.50 53.31
CA PRO A 281 -3.53 -31.60 52.39
C PRO A 281 -4.52 -32.59 53.02
N THR A 282 -5.75 -32.64 52.51
CA THR A 282 -6.64 -33.76 52.79
C THR A 282 -6.10 -35.01 52.09
N LYS A 283 -5.65 -35.98 52.88
CA LYS A 283 -5.35 -37.35 52.43
C LYS A 283 -6.62 -37.98 51.87
N SER A 284 -6.60 -38.34 50.58
CA SER A 284 -7.54 -39.32 50.04
C SER A 284 -7.01 -40.73 50.36
N LYS A 285 -7.93 -41.57 50.87
CA LYS A 285 -7.71 -42.99 51.17
C LYS A 285 -7.41 -43.81 49.93
#